data_AF-X1JCH1-F1
#
_entry.id   AF-X1JCH1-F1
#
_cell.length_a   1.000
_cell.length_b   1.000
_cell.length_c   1.000
_cell.angle_alpha   90.00
_cell.angle_beta   90.00
_cell.angle_gamma   90.00
#
_symmetry.space_group_name_H-M   'P 1'
#
loop_
_entity.id
_entity.type
_entity.pdbx_description
1 polymer ?
#
loop_
_entity_poly.entity_id
_entity_poly.type
_entity_poly.pdbx_seq_one_letter_code
_entity_poly.pdbx_strand_id
1 'polypeptide(L)'
;CSAAITMSDNTAANLLLTTIGGPKELTAFLHNMGDHVTRLDRWEPELNEAIPNDERDTTMPVAMATTLRKLLTGELLTLASRQQLIDW
;
A
#
# COMPACT_ATOMS: atom_id res chain seq x y z
N CYS A 1 -7.88 9.87 -4.49
CA CYS A 1 -7.64 8.64 -3.72
C CYS A 1 -8.80 7.64 -3.83
N SER A 2 -10.06 8.01 -3.54
CA SER A 2 -11.20 7.06 -3.50
C SER A 2 -11.26 6.05 -4.65
N ALA A 3 -11.15 6.48 -5.93
CA ALA A 3 -11.22 5.58 -7.08
C ALA A 3 -10.18 4.43 -7.07
N ALA A 4 -8.99 4.66 -6.52
CA ALA A 4 -7.97 3.62 -6.40
C ALA A 4 -8.39 2.51 -5.42
N ILE A 5 -9.23 2.83 -4.42
CA ILE A 5 -9.70 1.87 -3.40
C ILE A 5 -11.06 1.29 -3.80
N THR A 6 -12.06 2.13 -4.07
CA THR A 6 -13.45 1.70 -4.28
C THR A 6 -13.70 1.06 -5.64
N MET A 7 -12.86 1.39 -6.63
CA MET A 7 -12.98 0.92 -8.01
C MET A 7 -11.73 0.19 -8.51
N SER A 8 -10.68 0.09 -7.68
CA SER A 8 -9.38 -0.46 -8.08
C SER A 8 -8.81 0.20 -9.36
N ASP A 9 -8.98 1.52 -9.52
CA ASP A 9 -8.50 2.25 -10.69
C ASP A 9 -6.95 2.34 -10.72
N ASN A 10 -6.34 1.61 -11.64
CA ASN A 10 -4.89 1.56 -11.82
C ASN A 10 -4.25 2.92 -12.14
N THR A 11 -4.92 3.76 -12.92
CA THR A 11 -4.39 5.09 -13.24
C THR A 11 -4.41 5.98 -12.00
N ALA A 12 -5.47 5.89 -11.20
CA ALA A 12 -5.53 6.57 -9.92
C ALA A 12 -4.43 6.08 -8.97
N ALA A 13 -4.15 4.78 -8.90
CA ALA A 13 -3.06 4.22 -8.10
C ALA A 13 -1.68 4.75 -8.55
N ASN A 14 -1.39 4.74 -9.85
CA ASN A 14 -0.14 5.29 -10.39
C ASN A 14 0.02 6.79 -10.11
N LEU A 15 -1.06 7.58 -10.22
CA LEU A 15 -1.00 9.00 -9.87
C LEU A 15 -0.69 9.21 -8.39
N LEU A 16 -1.23 8.38 -7.48
CA LEU A 16 -0.91 8.44 -6.05
C LEU A 16 0.55 8.04 -5.77
N LEU A 17 1.05 6.98 -6.40
CA LEU A 17 2.45 6.58 -6.27
C LEU A 17 3.38 7.70 -6.73
N THR A 18 3.01 8.43 -7.78
CA THR A 18 3.80 9.56 -8.29
C THR A 18 3.95 10.67 -7.25
N THR A 19 2.93 10.96 -6.45
CA THR A 19 3.00 12.05 -5.45
C THR A 19 3.95 11.75 -4.30
N ILE A 20 4.22 10.47 -4.02
CA ILE A 20 5.13 10.04 -2.95
C ILE A 20 6.52 9.68 -3.46
N GLY A 21 6.78 9.69 -4.77
CA GLY A 21 8.08 9.35 -5.37
C GLY A 21 8.20 7.92 -5.92
N GLY A 22 7.07 7.20 -6.06
CA GLY A 22 6.98 5.90 -6.71
C GLY A 22 6.95 4.70 -5.76
N PRO A 23 6.97 3.46 -6.30
CA PRO A 23 6.84 2.21 -5.53
C PRO A 23 7.83 2.07 -4.36
N LYS A 24 9.07 2.51 -4.58
CA LYS A 24 10.13 2.47 -3.58
C LYS A 24 9.77 3.27 -2.32
N GLU A 25 9.10 4.41 -2.47
CA GLU A 25 8.75 5.28 -1.35
C GLU A 25 7.55 4.73 -0.56
N LEU A 26 6.64 3.99 -1.22
CA LEU A 26 5.64 3.22 -0.50
C LEU A 26 6.30 2.12 0.37
N THR A 27 7.27 1.40 -0.20
CA THR A 27 8.06 0.41 0.54
C THR A 27 8.80 1.05 1.72
N ALA A 28 9.40 2.23 1.52
CA ALA A 28 10.07 2.96 2.59
C ALA A 28 9.11 3.39 3.71
N PHE A 29 7.90 3.85 3.36
CA PHE A 29 6.85 4.17 4.32
C PHE A 29 6.45 2.95 5.16
N LEU A 30 6.23 1.79 4.51
CA LEU A 30 5.93 0.52 5.17
C LEU A 30 7.06 0.10 6.13
N HIS A 31 8.31 0.16 5.66
CA HIS A 31 9.48 -0.15 6.46
C HIS A 31 9.60 0.76 7.69
N ASN A 32 9.37 2.06 7.54
CA ASN A 32 9.45 3.03 8.63
C ASN A 32 8.37 2.84 9.71
N MET A 33 7.20 2.29 9.36
CA MET A 33 6.16 1.92 10.34
C MET A 33 6.33 0.50 10.93
N GLY A 34 7.41 -0.20 10.56
CA GLY A 34 7.79 -1.51 11.06
C GLY A 34 7.21 -2.70 10.28
N ASP A 35 6.81 -2.52 9.02
CA ASP A 35 6.56 -3.62 8.08
C ASP A 35 7.80 -3.82 7.19
N HIS A 36 8.62 -4.81 7.53
CA HIS A 36 9.84 -5.15 6.81
C HIS A 36 9.64 -6.28 5.78
N VAL A 37 8.40 -6.67 5.53
CA VAL A 37 8.05 -7.82 4.66
C VAL A 37 7.36 -7.35 3.39
N THR A 38 6.38 -6.46 3.50
CA THR A 38 5.64 -5.95 2.35
C THR A 38 6.54 -5.04 1.49
N ARG A 39 6.56 -5.29 0.18
CA ARG A 39 7.30 -4.48 -0.78
C ARG A 39 6.48 -4.22 -2.04
N LEU A 40 6.67 -3.03 -2.60
CA LEU A 40 6.16 -2.65 -3.91
C LEU A 40 7.35 -2.17 -4.76
N ASP A 41 7.50 -2.79 -5.92
CA ASP A 41 8.66 -2.64 -6.80
C ASP A 41 8.28 -2.03 -8.14
N ARG A 42 7.04 -2.22 -8.59
CA ARG A 42 6.55 -1.81 -9.91
C ARG A 42 5.29 -0.98 -9.84
N TRP A 43 4.98 -0.36 -10.97
CA TRP A 43 3.75 0.39 -11.22
C TRP A 43 2.65 -0.54 -11.71
N GLU A 44 1.43 -0.01 -11.79
CA GLU A 44 0.37 -0.66 -12.53
C GLU A 44 0.61 -0.53 -14.05
N PRO A 45 0.36 -1.57 -14.86
CA PRO A 45 -0.19 -2.87 -14.46
C PRO A 45 0.86 -3.94 -14.09
N GLU A 46 2.15 -3.67 -14.26
CA GLU A 46 3.22 -4.68 -14.18
C GLU A 46 3.35 -5.35 -12.81
N LEU A 47 2.92 -4.69 -11.72
CA LEU A 47 2.91 -5.27 -10.37
C LEU A 47 2.05 -6.54 -10.26
N ASN A 48 1.13 -6.77 -11.21
CA ASN A 48 0.20 -7.93 -11.20
C ASN A 48 0.74 -9.17 -11.90
N GLU A 49 2.01 -9.21 -12.33
CA GLU A 49 2.59 -10.34 -13.06
C GLU A 49 2.54 -11.67 -12.29
N ALA A 50 2.61 -11.62 -10.95
CA ALA A 50 2.44 -12.76 -10.05
C ALA A 50 3.28 -14.01 -10.40
N ILE A 51 4.52 -13.81 -10.85
CA ILE A 51 5.43 -14.89 -11.21
C ILE A 51 5.81 -15.70 -9.96
N PRO A 52 5.68 -17.05 -9.97
CA PRO A 52 6.07 -17.87 -8.83
C PRO A 52 7.55 -17.67 -8.44
N ASN A 53 7.80 -17.50 -7.14
CA ASN A 53 9.12 -17.20 -6.53
C ASN A 53 9.72 -15.82 -6.87
N ASP A 54 8.98 -14.96 -7.57
CA ASP A 54 9.34 -13.54 -7.65
C ASP A 54 8.88 -12.84 -6.36
N GLU A 55 9.82 -12.22 -5.66
CA GLU A 55 9.52 -11.49 -4.42
C GLU A 55 8.97 -10.07 -4.68
N ARG A 56 9.06 -9.57 -5.91
CA ARG A 56 8.57 -8.22 -6.24
C ARG A 56 7.06 -8.12 -6.05
N ASP A 57 6.63 -6.98 -5.49
CA ASP A 57 5.20 -6.67 -5.28
C ASP A 57 4.47 -7.69 -4.38
N THR A 58 5.19 -8.23 -3.40
CA THR A 58 4.66 -9.26 -2.49
C THR A 58 4.47 -8.76 -1.05
N THR A 59 3.65 -9.52 -0.33
CA THR A 59 3.48 -9.43 1.12
C THR A 59 3.27 -10.83 1.70
N MET A 60 3.21 -10.93 3.02
CA MET A 60 2.73 -12.12 3.73
C MET A 60 1.40 -11.82 4.42
N PRO A 61 0.50 -12.81 4.58
CA PRO A 61 -0.81 -12.58 5.21
C PRO A 61 -0.72 -11.89 6.58
N VAL A 62 0.23 -12.32 7.42
CA VAL A 62 0.44 -11.74 8.76
C VAL A 62 0.98 -10.30 8.72
N ALA A 63 1.83 -9.98 7.72
CA ALA A 63 2.39 -8.64 7.56
C ALA A 63 1.29 -7.66 7.15
N MET A 64 0.55 -7.98 6.08
CA MET A 64 -0.55 -7.14 5.59
C MET A 64 -1.65 -6.94 6.65
N ALA A 65 -2.06 -8.01 7.35
CA ALA A 65 -3.05 -7.90 8.41
C ALA A 65 -2.58 -6.99 9.57
N THR A 66 -1.30 -7.08 9.95
CA THR A 66 -0.71 -6.24 10.99
C THR A 66 -0.64 -4.78 10.55
N THR A 67 -0.23 -4.53 9.30
CA THR A 67 -0.15 -3.19 8.69
C THR A 67 -1.52 -2.53 8.59
N LEU A 68 -2.53 -3.24 8.07
CA LEU A 68 -3.90 -2.74 8.00
C LEU A 68 -4.45 -2.43 9.40
N ARG A 69 -4.23 -3.30 10.39
CA ARG A 69 -4.63 -3.02 11.79
C ARG A 69 -3.99 -1.74 12.31
N LYS A 70 -2.68 -1.54 12.09
CA LYS A 70 -1.97 -0.31 12.53
C LYS A 70 -2.56 0.93 11.87
N LEU A 71 -2.85 0.89 10.57
CA LEU A 71 -3.43 2.02 9.83
C LEU A 71 -4.86 2.34 10.30
N LEU A 72 -5.67 1.32 10.55
CA LEU A 72 -7.10 1.48 10.82
C LEU A 72 -7.44 1.67 12.30
N THR A 73 -6.56 1.30 13.23
CA THR A 73 -6.86 1.41 14.68
C THR A 73 -5.73 2.02 15.52
N GLY A 74 -4.49 2.02 15.02
CA GLY A 74 -3.34 2.59 15.71
C GLY A 74 -3.20 4.10 15.54
N GLU A 75 -2.21 4.72 16.19
CA GLU A 75 -2.03 6.18 16.22
C GLU A 75 -1.19 6.73 15.06
N LEU A 76 -0.84 5.90 14.07
CA LEU A 76 -0.01 6.32 12.94
C LEU A 76 -0.70 7.39 12.08
N LEU A 77 -2.01 7.29 11.91
CA LEU A 77 -2.84 8.26 11.20
C LEU A 77 -3.63 9.11 12.20
N THR A 78 -3.83 10.38 11.82
CA THR A 78 -4.82 11.24 12.50
C THR A 78 -6.19 10.58 12.49
N LEU A 79 -7.05 10.92 13.46
CA LEU A 79 -8.41 10.37 13.52
C LEU A 79 -9.20 10.59 12.22
N ALA A 80 -9.07 11.78 11.62
CA ALA A 80 -9.76 12.12 10.37
C ALA A 80 -9.24 11.28 9.19
N SER A 81 -7.92 11.11 9.04
CA SER A 81 -7.34 10.29 7.97
C SER A 81 -7.69 8.80 8.12
N ARG A 82 -7.73 8.31 9.36
CA ARG A 82 -8.14 6.94 9.67
C ARG A 82 -9.61 6.70 9.31
N GLN A 83 -10.50 7.61 9.72
CA GLN A 83 -11.92 7.52 9.36
C GLN A 83 -12.09 7.57 7.85
N GLN A 84 -11.40 8.46 7.16
CA GLN A 84 -11.45 8.55 5.70
C GLN A 84 -11.02 7.25 5.01
N LEU A 85 -10.02 6.55 5.53
CA LEU A 85 -9.57 5.26 4.99
C LEU A 85 -10.57 4.14 5.27
N ILE A 86 -11.29 4.19 6.40
CA ILE A 86 -12.38 3.25 6.74
C ILE A 86 -13.61 3.47 5.85
N ASP A 87 -13.88 4.73 5.48
CA ASP A 87 -15.05 5.12 4.70
C ASP A 87 -14.92 4.82 3.20
N TRP A 88 -13.69 4.62 2.70
CA TRP A 88 -13.44 4.14 1.35
C TRP A 88 -13.54 2.62 1.27
#